data_AF-A0A959FJT8-F1
#
_entry.id   AF-A0A959FJT8-F1
#
_cell.length_a   1.000
_cell.length_b   1.000
_cell.length_c   1.000
_cell.angle_alpha   90.00
_cell.angle_beta   90.00
_cell.angle_gamma   90.00
#
_symmetry.space_group_name_H-M   'P 1'
#
loop_
_entity.id
_entity.type
_entity.pdbx_description
1 polymer ?
#
loop_
_entity_poly.entity_id
_entity_poly.type
_entity_poly.pdbx_seq_one_letter_code
_entity_poly.pdbx_strand_id
1 'polypeptide(L)'
;PSDVQDALITILSEKTLPVPELNTEVQARPGFNLIATANDRDKGINELSSALRRRFNTVNMPLPASLEEEVRIVETRVRQMQETLAAAVVPPASEEIRRLVTIFRELRSGGTEDGRMRLKSPTSTLSTAEAISVINNGQALATHFGDGTLSATDLAASLNGAVIKDQGQDVPIWEEYLETVMRGRKSWKDLYEACRELL
;
A
#
# COMPACT_ATOMS: atom_id res chain seq x y z
N PRO A 1 2.47 -10.14 -26.56
CA PRO A 1 3.22 -9.94 -25.28
C PRO A 1 4.58 -10.66 -25.24
N SER A 2 4.70 -11.84 -25.87
CA SER A 2 5.98 -12.57 -26.05
C SER A 2 7.05 -11.69 -26.70
N ASP A 3 6.70 -10.97 -27.76
CA ASP A 3 7.67 -10.28 -28.61
C ASP A 3 8.42 -9.16 -27.85
N VAL A 4 7.73 -8.50 -26.92
CA VAL A 4 8.34 -7.52 -26.02
C VAL A 4 9.24 -8.20 -24.98
N GLN A 5 8.81 -9.34 -24.42
CA GLN A 5 9.63 -10.09 -23.46
C GLN A 5 10.89 -10.67 -24.12
N ASP A 6 10.79 -11.11 -25.38
CA ASP A 6 11.91 -11.67 -26.14
C ASP A 6 12.91 -10.59 -26.54
N ALA A 7 12.46 -9.38 -26.90
CA ALA A 7 13.34 -8.25 -27.14
C ALA A 7 14.18 -7.88 -25.89
N LEU A 8 13.62 -8.05 -24.68
CA LEU A 8 14.35 -7.81 -23.43
C LEU A 8 15.45 -8.86 -23.18
N ILE A 9 15.38 -10.05 -23.79
CA ILE A 9 16.39 -11.11 -23.58
C ILE A 9 17.76 -10.63 -24.06
N THR A 10 17.83 -10.06 -25.26
CA THR A 10 19.07 -9.52 -25.84
C THR A 10 19.60 -8.35 -24.99
N ILE A 11 18.72 -7.43 -24.57
CA ILE A 11 19.11 -6.29 -23.73
C ILE A 11 19.66 -6.75 -22.37
N LEU A 12 19.06 -7.77 -21.76
CA LEU A 12 19.49 -8.23 -20.45
C LEU A 12 20.75 -9.09 -20.51
N SER A 13 20.89 -9.91 -21.55
CA SER A 13 21.99 -10.87 -21.71
C SER A 13 23.22 -10.26 -22.37
N GLU A 14 23.02 -9.53 -23.47
CA GLU A 14 24.10 -9.00 -24.31
C GLU A 14 24.34 -7.50 -24.09
N LYS A 15 23.41 -6.82 -23.39
CA LYS A 15 23.45 -5.36 -23.19
C LYS A 15 23.39 -4.58 -24.51
N THR A 16 22.73 -5.15 -25.50
CA THR A 16 22.54 -4.57 -26.83
C THR A 16 21.06 -4.43 -27.16
N LEU A 17 20.68 -3.34 -27.81
CA LEU A 17 19.36 -3.14 -28.39
C LEU A 17 19.47 -3.03 -29.92
N PRO A 18 19.05 -4.05 -30.69
CA PRO A 18 18.96 -3.92 -32.14
C PRO A 18 17.83 -2.96 -32.53
N VAL A 19 18.05 -2.17 -33.59
CA VAL A 19 17.08 -1.24 -34.19
C VAL A 19 16.93 -1.62 -35.67
N PRO A 20 16.07 -2.61 -36.00
CA PRO A 20 15.97 -3.19 -37.33
C PRO A 20 15.64 -2.17 -38.43
N GLU A 21 14.77 -1.20 -38.14
CA GLU A 21 14.34 -0.16 -39.08
C GLU A 21 15.50 0.73 -39.56
N LEU A 22 16.57 0.81 -38.76
CA LEU A 22 17.78 1.55 -39.09
C LEU A 22 18.94 0.64 -39.50
N ASN A 23 18.77 -0.67 -39.42
CA ASN A 23 19.84 -1.66 -39.59
C ASN A 23 21.06 -1.34 -38.70
N THR A 24 20.80 -0.97 -37.45
CA THR A 24 21.83 -0.65 -36.46
C THR A 24 21.59 -1.37 -35.14
N GLU A 25 22.56 -1.33 -34.23
CA GLU A 25 22.40 -1.73 -32.85
C GLU A 25 23.01 -0.70 -31.90
N VAL A 26 22.46 -0.61 -30.69
CA VAL A 26 22.92 0.30 -29.65
C VAL A 26 23.43 -0.51 -28.46
N GLN A 27 24.68 -0.28 -28.11
CA GLN A 27 25.33 -0.88 -26.94
C GLN A 27 25.00 -0.08 -25.67
N ALA A 28 24.76 -0.78 -24.56
CA ALA A 28 24.52 -0.14 -23.28
C ALA A 28 25.78 0.56 -22.76
N ARG A 29 25.58 1.66 -22.04
CA ARG A 29 26.67 2.35 -21.36
C ARG A 29 27.10 1.58 -20.10
N PRO A 30 28.38 1.70 -19.68
CA PRO A 30 28.82 1.17 -18.39
C PRO A 30 27.92 1.64 -17.25
N GLY A 31 27.48 0.71 -16.40
CA GLY A 31 26.56 0.98 -15.28
C GLY A 31 25.07 0.82 -15.62
N PHE A 32 24.71 0.44 -16.85
CA PHE A 32 23.33 0.13 -17.20
C PHE A 32 22.79 -1.07 -16.39
N ASN A 33 21.69 -0.84 -15.67
CA ASN A 33 20.98 -1.83 -14.89
C ASN A 33 19.47 -1.68 -15.12
N LEU A 34 18.73 -2.79 -15.10
CA LEU A 34 17.27 -2.80 -15.17
C LEU A 34 16.70 -3.25 -13.83
N ILE A 35 15.87 -2.40 -13.22
CA ILE A 35 15.08 -2.74 -12.04
C ILE A 35 13.63 -2.86 -12.49
N ALA A 36 13.02 -4.01 -12.23
CA ALA A 36 11.63 -4.29 -12.52
C ALA A 36 10.91 -4.65 -11.22
N THR A 37 9.64 -4.25 -11.11
CA THR A 37 8.77 -4.57 -9.97
C THR A 37 7.60 -5.40 -10.47
N ALA A 38 7.17 -6.39 -9.69
CA ALA A 38 5.98 -7.17 -9.95
C ALA A 38 5.17 -7.31 -8.66
N ASN A 39 3.84 -7.33 -8.78
CA ASN A 39 2.94 -7.61 -7.67
C ASN A 39 2.49 -9.07 -7.76
N ASP A 40 2.89 -9.91 -6.81
CA ASP A 40 2.58 -11.36 -6.83
C ASP A 40 1.08 -11.68 -6.64
N ARG A 41 0.28 -10.72 -6.14
CA ARG A 41 -1.17 -10.91 -5.93
C ARG A 41 -2.00 -10.57 -7.17
N ASP A 42 -1.52 -9.66 -8.01
CA ASP A 42 -2.13 -9.36 -9.31
C ASP A 42 -1.61 -10.35 -10.34
N LYS A 43 -2.33 -11.47 -10.53
CA LYS A 43 -2.16 -12.37 -11.69
C LYS A 43 -2.67 -11.73 -12.99
N GLY A 44 -2.39 -10.44 -13.17
CA GLY A 44 -2.88 -9.60 -14.25
C GLY A 44 -2.13 -9.87 -15.55
N ILE A 45 -2.75 -10.72 -16.38
CA ILE A 45 -2.68 -10.77 -17.85
C ILE A 45 -1.40 -11.38 -18.46
N ASN A 46 -0.19 -11.23 -17.88
CA ASN A 46 1.02 -11.83 -18.47
C ASN A 46 2.03 -12.32 -17.43
N GLU A 47 2.24 -13.64 -17.38
CA GLU A 47 3.33 -14.23 -16.62
C GLU A 47 4.67 -13.97 -17.30
N LEU A 48 5.72 -13.77 -16.48
CA LEU A 48 7.10 -13.70 -16.96
C LEU A 48 7.52 -15.04 -17.54
N SER A 49 8.04 -15.05 -18.77
CA SER A 49 8.59 -16.26 -19.37
C SER A 49 9.73 -16.83 -18.50
N SER A 50 9.90 -18.15 -18.52
CA SER A 50 10.97 -18.81 -17.77
C SER A 50 12.36 -18.34 -18.19
N ALA A 51 12.54 -17.98 -19.48
CA ALA A 51 13.75 -17.38 -20.01
C ALA A 51 14.03 -16.01 -19.40
N LEU A 52 13.03 -15.13 -19.33
CA LEU A 52 13.16 -13.79 -18.79
C LEU A 52 13.40 -13.83 -17.27
N ARG A 53 12.67 -14.67 -16.53
CA ARG A 53 12.85 -14.84 -15.08
C ARG A 53 14.27 -15.26 -14.71
N ARG A 54 14.93 -16.11 -15.51
CA ARG A 54 16.32 -16.55 -15.30
C ARG A 54 17.37 -15.45 -15.53
N ARG A 55 16.99 -14.30 -16.06
CA ARG A 55 17.89 -13.14 -16.31
C ARG A 55 17.75 -12.04 -15.26
N PHE A 56 16.82 -12.19 -14.32
CA PHE A 56 16.68 -11.30 -13.18
C PHE A 56 17.17 -11.95 -11.90
N ASN A 57 17.88 -11.17 -11.08
CA ASN A 57 18.00 -11.47 -9.65
C ASN A 57 16.70 -11.02 -8.99
N THR A 58 16.00 -11.95 -8.34
CA THR A 58 14.71 -11.66 -7.68
C THR A 58 14.94 -11.45 -6.19
N VAL A 59 14.49 -10.30 -5.69
CA VAL A 59 14.41 -10.01 -4.25
C VAL A 59 12.94 -9.94 -3.89
N ASN A 60 12.51 -10.79 -2.94
CA ASN A 60 11.18 -10.68 -2.37
C ASN A 60 11.20 -9.61 -1.28
N MET A 61 10.31 -8.63 -1.37
CA MET A 61 10.15 -7.57 -0.39
C MET A 61 8.95 -7.91 0.50
N PRO A 62 9.17 -8.54 1.67
CA PRO A 62 8.08 -8.84 2.59
C PRO A 62 7.52 -7.57 3.22
N LEU A 63 6.33 -7.71 3.79
CA LEU A 63 5.75 -6.65 4.62
C LEU A 63 6.55 -6.49 5.93
N PRO A 64 6.51 -5.30 6.56
CA PRO A 64 7.20 -5.06 7.81
C PRO A 64 6.80 -6.07 8.89
N ALA A 65 7.79 -6.59 9.62
CA ALA A 65 7.56 -7.70 10.54
C ALA A 65 6.73 -7.28 11.77
N SER A 66 6.92 -6.04 12.23
CA SER A 66 6.28 -5.52 13.44
C SER A 66 5.39 -4.31 13.17
N LEU A 67 4.37 -4.13 14.02
CA LEU A 67 3.55 -2.93 14.06
C LEU A 67 4.44 -1.67 14.18
N GLU A 68 5.42 -1.69 15.10
CA GLU A 68 6.33 -0.56 15.32
C GLU A 68 7.13 -0.18 14.07
N GLU A 69 7.58 -1.17 13.31
CA GLU A 69 8.32 -0.94 12.08
C GLU A 69 7.42 -0.32 11.00
N GLU A 70 6.21 -0.85 10.83
CA GLU A 70 5.25 -0.33 9.85
C GLU A 70 4.80 1.10 10.21
N VAL A 71 4.54 1.38 11.50
CA VAL A 71 4.24 2.73 12.01
C VAL A 71 5.38 3.70 11.70
N ARG A 72 6.64 3.33 12.02
CA ARG A 72 7.81 4.18 11.72
C ARG A 72 7.96 4.46 10.22
N ILE A 73 7.71 3.47 9.38
CA ILE A 73 7.77 3.64 7.91
C ILE A 73 6.72 4.66 7.46
N VAL A 74 5.46 4.51 7.92
CA VAL A 74 4.38 5.43 7.58
C VAL A 74 4.70 6.85 8.06
N GLU A 75 5.09 7.01 9.33
CA GLU A 75 5.48 8.32 9.91
C GLU A 75 6.60 9.00 9.11
N THR A 76 7.64 8.25 8.77
CA THR A 76 8.80 8.78 8.02
C THR A 76 8.37 9.23 6.63
N ARG A 77 7.57 8.43 5.92
CA ARG A 77 7.14 8.73 4.55
C ARG A 77 6.17 9.90 4.48
N VAL A 78 5.21 9.97 5.39
CA VAL A 78 4.28 11.09 5.51
C VAL A 78 5.04 12.38 5.72
N ARG A 79 6.01 12.40 6.65
CA ARG A 79 6.86 13.58 6.91
C ARG A 79 7.64 14.04 5.67
N GLN A 80 8.29 13.11 4.97
CA GLN A 80 9.03 13.42 3.73
C GLN A 80 8.14 14.03 2.65
N MET A 81 6.89 13.56 2.54
CA MET A 81 5.93 14.09 1.58
C MET A 81 5.48 15.51 1.96
N GLN A 82 5.21 15.76 3.24
CA GLN A 82 4.86 17.10 3.74
C GLN A 82 5.96 18.13 3.47
N GLU A 83 7.23 17.76 3.72
CA GLU A 83 8.40 18.61 3.45
C GLU A 83 8.50 18.98 1.96
N THR A 84 8.25 18.02 1.07
CA THR A 84 8.32 18.23 -0.38
C THR A 84 7.21 19.16 -0.88
N LEU A 85 6.04 19.10 -0.25
CA LEU A 85 4.86 19.87 -0.66
C LEU A 85 4.82 21.31 -0.08
N ALA A 86 5.78 21.68 0.77
CA ALA A 86 5.77 22.93 1.55
C ALA A 86 4.41 23.18 2.26
N ALA A 87 3.70 22.09 2.58
CA ALA A 87 2.40 22.14 3.22
C ALA A 87 2.57 22.55 4.70
N ALA A 88 1.51 23.09 5.30
CA ALA A 88 1.47 23.27 6.75
C ALA A 88 1.76 21.90 7.40
N VAL A 89 2.80 21.85 8.22
CA VAL A 89 3.19 20.61 8.91
C VAL A 89 2.15 20.34 9.98
N VAL A 90 1.12 19.58 9.63
CA VAL A 90 0.26 18.93 10.60
C VAL A 90 1.04 17.71 11.08
N PRO A 91 1.61 17.70 12.30
CA PRO A 91 2.31 16.52 12.78
C PRO A 91 1.31 15.36 12.77
N PRO A 92 1.61 14.24 12.09
CA PRO A 92 0.73 13.10 12.18
C PRO A 92 0.63 12.68 13.65
N ALA A 93 -0.58 12.54 14.16
CA ALA A 93 -0.77 11.94 15.46
C ALA A 93 -0.30 10.49 15.37
N SER A 94 0.81 10.17 16.05
CA SER A 94 1.42 8.84 16.07
C SER A 94 0.41 7.76 16.46
N GLU A 95 -0.57 8.13 17.30
CA GLU A 95 -1.67 7.26 17.68
C GLU A 95 -2.59 6.92 16.51
N GLU A 96 -2.92 7.87 15.64
CA GLU A 96 -3.76 7.61 14.45
C GLU A 96 -3.08 6.66 13.46
N ILE A 97 -1.78 6.88 13.22
CA ILE A 97 -0.99 5.97 12.39
C ILE A 97 -0.99 4.57 13.00
N ARG A 98 -0.80 4.46 14.31
CA ARG A 98 -0.84 3.18 15.01
C ARG A 98 -2.21 2.52 14.90
N ARG A 99 -3.32 3.25 15.08
CA ARG A 99 -4.68 2.73 14.91
C ARG A 99 -4.88 2.18 13.49
N LEU A 100 -4.57 2.99 12.49
CA LEU A 100 -4.67 2.61 11.08
C LEU A 100 -3.85 1.36 10.73
N VAL A 101 -2.57 1.34 11.10
CA VAL A 101 -1.68 0.21 10.80
C VAL A 101 -2.14 -1.04 11.53
N THR A 102 -2.65 -0.92 12.75
CA THR A 102 -3.25 -2.05 13.48
C THR A 102 -4.42 -2.63 12.70
N ILE A 103 -5.36 -1.79 12.24
CA ILE A 103 -6.50 -2.23 11.43
C ILE A 103 -6.03 -2.99 10.18
N PHE A 104 -5.07 -2.41 9.46
CA PHE A 104 -4.52 -3.02 8.24
C PHE A 104 -3.89 -4.37 8.51
N ARG A 105 -3.06 -4.48 9.56
CA ARG A 105 -2.41 -5.74 9.94
C ARG A 105 -3.42 -6.80 10.34
N GLU A 106 -4.45 -6.45 11.09
CA GLU A 106 -5.45 -7.40 11.57
C GLU A 106 -6.30 -7.95 10.43
N LEU A 107 -6.83 -7.08 9.57
CA LEU A 107 -7.60 -7.49 8.40
C LEU A 107 -6.76 -8.29 7.40
N ARG A 108 -5.51 -7.87 7.17
CA ARG A 108 -4.57 -8.54 6.26
C ARG A 108 -4.13 -9.91 6.76
N SER A 109 -3.96 -10.07 8.08
CA SER A 109 -3.55 -11.35 8.70
C SER A 109 -4.72 -12.28 9.01
N GLY A 110 -5.96 -11.77 8.97
CA GLY A 110 -7.17 -12.55 9.26
C GLY A 110 -7.33 -12.84 10.76
N GLY A 111 -6.81 -11.97 11.63
CA GLY A 111 -6.92 -12.11 13.07
C GLY A 111 -6.51 -10.84 13.81
N THR A 112 -6.96 -10.69 15.06
CA THR A 112 -6.53 -9.56 15.89
C THR A 112 -5.07 -9.73 16.32
N GLU A 113 -4.34 -8.62 16.54
CA GLU A 113 -2.91 -8.66 16.92
C GLU A 113 -2.70 -9.35 18.29
N ASP A 114 -3.73 -9.38 19.14
CA ASP A 114 -3.74 -10.11 20.41
C ASP A 114 -4.08 -11.61 20.28
N GLY A 115 -4.36 -12.09 19.06
CA GLY A 115 -4.65 -13.48 18.74
C GLY A 115 -6.00 -14.00 19.25
N ARG A 116 -6.86 -13.14 19.80
CA ARG A 116 -8.11 -13.57 20.43
C ARG A 116 -9.22 -13.86 19.44
N MET A 117 -9.23 -13.19 18.29
CA MET A 117 -10.31 -13.27 17.32
C MET A 117 -9.75 -13.59 15.94
N ARG A 118 -10.42 -14.49 15.22
CA ARG A 118 -10.21 -14.71 13.79
C ARG A 118 -11.10 -13.78 13.01
N LEU A 119 -10.58 -13.24 11.93
CA LEU A 119 -11.24 -12.27 11.07
C LEU A 119 -11.26 -12.78 9.64
N LYS A 120 -12.25 -12.33 8.88
CA LYS A 120 -12.23 -12.46 7.42
C LYS A 120 -11.30 -11.38 6.86
N SER A 121 -10.54 -11.73 5.82
CA SER A 121 -9.72 -10.76 5.10
C SER A 121 -10.50 -10.20 3.92
N PRO A 122 -10.53 -8.86 3.74
CA PRO A 122 -11.12 -8.26 2.55
C PRO A 122 -10.28 -8.58 1.31
N THR A 123 -10.83 -8.27 0.13
CA THR A 123 -10.13 -8.39 -1.14
C THR A 123 -8.96 -7.40 -1.27
N SER A 124 -9.01 -6.30 -0.51
CA SER A 124 -7.95 -5.28 -0.46
C SER A 124 -6.62 -5.82 0.06
N THR A 125 -5.51 -5.27 -0.48
CA THR A 125 -4.16 -5.67 -0.05
C THR A 125 -3.76 -5.12 1.31
N LEU A 126 -4.28 -3.94 1.67
CA LEU A 126 -3.97 -3.23 2.93
C LEU A 126 -2.46 -3.09 3.15
N SER A 127 -1.79 -2.53 2.15
CA SER A 127 -0.34 -2.33 2.15
C SER A 127 0.09 -1.12 2.97
N THR A 128 1.37 -1.06 3.34
CA THR A 128 1.97 0.12 3.99
C THR A 128 1.86 1.38 3.10
N ALA A 129 1.87 1.23 1.78
CA ALA A 129 1.67 2.34 0.85
C ALA A 129 0.23 2.87 0.87
N GLU A 130 -0.76 2.00 1.01
CA GLU A 130 -2.15 2.40 1.22
C GLU A 130 -2.31 3.12 2.56
N ALA A 131 -1.63 2.68 3.62
CA ALA A 131 -1.66 3.37 4.91
C ALA A 131 -1.08 4.80 4.81
N ILE A 132 0.05 4.98 4.11
CA ILE A 132 0.60 6.31 3.82
C ILE A 132 -0.42 7.18 3.08
N SER A 133 -1.10 6.61 2.08
CA SER A 133 -2.10 7.33 1.29
C SER A 133 -3.30 7.78 2.14
N VAL A 134 -3.80 6.90 3.03
CA VAL A 134 -4.88 7.22 3.99
C VAL A 134 -4.48 8.39 4.90
N ILE A 135 -3.28 8.36 5.49
CA ILE A 135 -2.80 9.43 6.36
C ILE A 135 -2.65 10.75 5.60
N ASN A 136 -2.06 10.72 4.40
CA ASN A 136 -1.88 11.92 3.60
C ASN A 136 -3.22 12.56 3.22
N ASN A 137 -4.21 11.75 2.84
CA ASN A 137 -5.55 12.23 2.54
C ASN A 137 -6.21 12.85 3.78
N GLY A 138 -6.10 12.19 4.94
CA GLY A 138 -6.60 12.74 6.20
C GLY A 138 -5.93 14.05 6.59
N GLN A 139 -4.62 14.17 6.40
CA GLN A 139 -3.91 15.43 6.66
C GLN A 139 -4.34 16.54 5.71
N ALA A 140 -4.57 16.22 4.44
CA ALA A 140 -5.10 17.20 3.48
C ALA A 140 -6.51 17.67 3.89
N LEU A 141 -7.37 16.76 4.35
CA LEU A 141 -8.69 17.10 4.88
C LEU A 141 -8.58 18.00 6.12
N ALA A 142 -7.79 17.60 7.12
CA ALA A 142 -7.58 18.38 8.33
C ALA A 142 -7.02 19.78 8.03
N THR A 143 -6.10 19.90 7.08
CA THR A 143 -5.46 21.18 6.71
C THR A 143 -6.40 22.12 5.95
N HIS A 144 -7.18 21.58 5.00
CA HIS A 144 -7.98 22.40 4.08
C HIS A 144 -9.44 22.57 4.50
N PHE A 145 -9.97 21.64 5.30
CA PHE A 145 -11.38 21.57 5.68
C PHE A 145 -11.60 21.40 7.18
N GLY A 146 -10.55 21.12 7.96
CA GLY A 146 -10.59 20.95 9.41
C GLY A 146 -9.93 22.09 10.18
N ASP A 147 -9.46 21.77 11.39
CA ASP A 147 -8.79 22.71 12.31
C ASP A 147 -7.24 22.62 12.24
N GLY A 148 -6.70 21.90 11.25
CA GLY A 148 -5.27 21.64 11.13
C GLY A 148 -4.75 20.53 12.05
N THR A 149 -5.61 19.77 12.73
CA THR A 149 -5.23 18.58 13.50
C THR A 149 -5.85 17.34 12.86
N LEU A 150 -5.05 16.29 12.65
CA LEU A 150 -5.56 15.04 12.10
C LEU A 150 -6.50 14.36 13.11
N SER A 151 -7.77 14.22 12.74
CA SER A 151 -8.79 13.54 13.55
C SER A 151 -9.24 12.21 12.93
N ALA A 152 -9.96 11.42 13.72
CA ALA A 152 -10.56 10.16 13.26
C ALA A 152 -11.53 10.36 12.08
N THR A 153 -12.27 11.47 12.05
CA THR A 153 -13.22 11.81 10.98
C THR A 153 -12.49 12.06 9.65
N ASP A 154 -11.32 12.69 9.69
CA ASP A 154 -10.51 12.94 8.50
C ASP A 154 -9.98 11.63 7.88
N LEU A 155 -9.77 10.61 8.71
CA LEU A 155 -9.29 9.31 8.24
C LEU A 155 -10.40 8.41 7.72
N ALA A 156 -11.59 8.48 8.32
CA ALA A 156 -12.66 7.50 8.12
C ALA A 156 -13.02 7.24 6.65
N ALA A 157 -13.20 8.30 5.85
CA ALA A 157 -13.57 8.15 4.44
C ALA A 157 -12.49 7.42 3.62
N SER A 158 -11.22 7.82 3.81
CA SER A 158 -10.10 7.20 3.11
C SER A 158 -9.80 5.78 3.61
N LEU A 159 -10.02 5.51 4.90
CA LEU A 159 -9.93 4.18 5.49
C LEU A 159 -11.01 3.24 4.94
N ASN A 160 -12.28 3.66 4.90
CA ASN A 160 -13.36 2.88 4.30
C ASN A 160 -13.05 2.56 2.83
N GLY A 161 -12.59 3.53 2.04
CA GLY A 161 -12.20 3.31 0.64
C GLY A 161 -10.92 2.48 0.45
N ALA A 162 -10.06 2.38 1.47
CA ALA A 162 -8.91 1.49 1.46
C ALA A 162 -9.32 0.04 1.74
N VAL A 163 -10.26 -0.18 2.66
CA VAL A 163 -10.76 -1.51 3.04
C VAL A 163 -11.73 -2.06 2.00
N ILE A 164 -12.66 -1.24 1.51
CA ILE A 164 -13.75 -1.65 0.62
C ILE A 164 -13.33 -1.41 -0.84
N LYS A 165 -12.92 -2.47 -1.53
CA LYS A 165 -12.67 -2.46 -2.99
C LYS A 165 -13.82 -3.10 -3.76
N ASP A 166 -14.48 -4.08 -3.16
CA ASP A 166 -15.69 -4.73 -3.66
C ASP A 166 -16.84 -4.52 -2.67
N GLN A 167 -17.90 -3.83 -3.11
CA GLN A 167 -19.05 -3.51 -2.27
C GLN A 167 -19.81 -4.74 -1.75
N GLY A 168 -19.81 -5.86 -2.49
CA GLY A 168 -20.54 -7.07 -2.10
C GLY A 168 -19.75 -7.95 -1.13
N GLN A 169 -18.43 -8.02 -1.30
CA GLN A 169 -17.55 -8.88 -0.50
C GLN A 169 -16.96 -8.17 0.72
N ASP A 170 -16.53 -6.92 0.57
CA ASP A 170 -15.74 -6.25 1.60
C ASP A 170 -16.60 -5.52 2.63
N VAL A 171 -17.77 -4.99 2.25
CA VAL A 171 -18.67 -4.29 3.19
C VAL A 171 -19.04 -5.17 4.39
N PRO A 172 -19.51 -6.42 4.22
CA PRO A 172 -19.85 -7.25 5.38
C PRO A 172 -18.64 -7.58 6.27
N ILE A 173 -17.44 -7.70 5.68
CA ILE A 173 -16.20 -7.95 6.42
C ILE A 173 -15.82 -6.73 7.25
N TRP A 174 -15.93 -5.53 6.66
CA TRP A 174 -15.63 -4.29 7.34
C TRP A 174 -16.63 -4.01 8.47
N GLU A 175 -17.92 -4.19 8.22
CA GLU A 175 -18.97 -4.09 9.25
C GLU A 175 -18.71 -5.03 10.43
N GLU A 176 -18.39 -6.30 10.15
CA GLU A 176 -18.06 -7.28 11.19
C GLU A 176 -16.86 -6.82 12.04
N TYR A 177 -15.82 -6.28 11.41
CA TYR A 177 -14.64 -5.77 12.12
C TYR A 177 -14.96 -4.54 12.99
N LEU A 178 -15.73 -3.59 12.46
CA LEU A 178 -16.15 -2.41 13.22
C LEU A 178 -16.93 -2.82 14.47
N GLU A 179 -17.88 -3.74 14.33
CA GLU A 179 -18.81 -4.15 15.36
C GLU A 179 -18.17 -5.04 16.44
N THR A 180 -17.27 -5.93 16.03
CA THR A 180 -16.74 -6.96 16.92
C THR A 180 -15.37 -6.59 17.51
N VAL A 181 -14.56 -5.83 16.77
CA VAL A 181 -13.20 -5.44 17.19
C VAL A 181 -13.16 -3.98 17.62
N MET A 182 -13.53 -3.05 16.74
CA MET A 182 -13.34 -1.62 17.03
C MET A 182 -14.27 -1.11 18.14
N ARG A 183 -15.55 -1.50 18.12
CA ARG A 183 -16.53 -1.14 19.16
C ARG A 183 -16.07 -1.55 20.57
N GLY A 184 -15.33 -2.65 20.69
CA GLY A 184 -14.80 -3.15 21.97
C GLY A 184 -13.57 -2.40 22.49
N ARG A 185 -12.90 -1.61 21.64
CA ARG A 185 -11.68 -0.86 22.00
C ARG A 185 -12.05 0.53 22.53
N LYS A 186 -11.91 0.74 23.84
CA LYS A 186 -12.31 1.99 24.53
C LYS A 186 -11.73 3.26 23.89
N SER A 187 -10.49 3.23 23.40
CA SER A 187 -9.80 4.38 22.80
C SER A 187 -10.13 4.60 21.32
N TRP A 188 -11.02 3.80 20.72
CA TRP A 188 -11.31 3.82 19.28
C TRP A 188 -12.76 4.21 18.98
N LYS A 189 -13.48 4.71 19.98
CA LYS A 189 -14.90 5.05 19.88
C LYS A 189 -15.16 6.09 18.78
N ASP A 190 -14.33 7.13 18.74
CA ASP A 190 -14.34 8.19 17.73
C ASP A 190 -14.18 7.65 16.30
N LEU A 191 -13.17 6.80 16.09
CA LEU A 191 -12.90 6.21 14.78
C LEU A 191 -13.98 5.20 14.37
N TYR A 192 -14.51 4.43 15.32
CA TYR A 192 -15.64 3.53 15.09
C TYR A 192 -16.88 4.31 14.63
N GLU A 193 -17.26 5.38 15.35
CA GLU A 193 -18.41 6.21 14.99
C GLU A 193 -18.23 6.84 13.60
N ALA A 194 -17.06 7.45 13.35
CA ALA A 194 -16.77 8.08 12.06
C ALA A 194 -16.78 7.08 10.88
N CYS A 195 -16.25 5.88 11.05
CA CYS A 195 -16.29 4.86 9.98
C CYS A 195 -17.70 4.31 9.77
N ARG A 196 -18.49 4.19 10.85
CA ARG A 196 -19.84 3.62 10.81
C ARG A 196 -20.85 4.57 10.15
N GLU A 197 -20.70 5.88 10.33
CA GLU A 197 -21.54 6.88 9.66
C GLU A 197 -21.39 6.89 8.13
N LEU A 198 -20.27 6.38 7.62
CA LEU A 198 -19.92 6.36 6.20
C LEU A 198 -20.21 5.01 5.51
N LEU A 199 -20.82 4.07 6.22
CA LEU A 199 -21.27 2.76 5.73
C LEU A 199 -22.77 2.75 5.50
#